data_AF-A0A933M0D0-F1
#
_entry.id   AF-A0A933M0D0-F1
#
_cell.length_a   1.000
_cell.length_b   1.000
_cell.length_c   1.000
_cell.angle_alpha   90.00
_cell.angle_beta   90.00
_cell.angle_gamma   90.00
#
_symmetry.space_group_name_H-M   'P 1'
#
loop_
_entity.id
_entity.type
_entity.pdbx_description
1 polymer ?
#
loop_
_entity_poly.entity_id
_entity_poly.type
_entity_poly.pdbx_seq_one_letter_code
_entity_poly.pdbx_strand_id
1 'polypeptide(L)'
;EMPFQVPENLIFLGRTVAILSGMCTGLNPDFNLFIGLAPFAQTLLTEETGGEGLDFWLNEAVEIGRKLLALPARIDGVLNRIERGEFTMISKPSPEQKQQTQLITSALNRLTGGVIVAALIVAGTTLVVNGNWELGIGGWGVALIVLVWMMIQRK
;
A
#
# COMPACT_ATOMS: atom_id res chain seq x y z
N GLU A 1 12.66 -1.32 15.50
CA GLU A 1 13.88 -1.39 14.67
C GLU A 1 14.32 0.04 14.40
N MET A 2 15.59 0.38 14.64
CA MET A 2 16.06 1.75 14.38
C MET A 2 16.08 1.98 12.87
N PRO A 3 15.35 2.98 12.33
CA PRO A 3 15.10 3.13 10.89
C PRO A 3 16.32 3.58 10.08
N PHE A 4 17.48 3.74 10.72
CA PHE A 4 18.71 4.21 10.09
C PHE A 4 19.91 3.50 10.72
N GLN A 5 20.61 2.69 9.91
CA GLN A 5 21.88 2.08 10.29
C GLN A 5 22.97 2.77 9.48
N VAL A 6 23.82 3.54 10.14
CA VAL A 6 25.03 4.09 9.51
C VAL A 6 25.97 2.91 9.21
N PRO A 7 26.54 2.81 7.98
CA PRO A 7 27.49 1.76 7.65
C PRO A 7 28.62 1.65 8.68
N GLU A 8 28.90 0.43 9.14
CA GLU A 8 29.90 0.14 10.19
C GLU A 8 31.28 0.76 9.89
N ASN A 9 31.71 0.70 8.62
CA ASN A 9 32.99 1.26 8.18
C ASN A 9 33.10 2.77 8.41
N LEU A 10 32.00 3.52 8.27
CA LEU A 10 32.02 4.97 8.51
C LEU A 10 32.17 5.29 9.99
N ILE A 11 31.61 4.45 10.86
CA ILE A 11 31.75 4.60 12.32
C ILE A 11 33.21 4.34 12.74
N PHE A 12 33.84 3.27 12.24
CA PHE A 12 35.25 2.99 12.52
C PHE A 12 36.18 4.05 11.96
N LEU A 13 35.92 4.54 10.75
CA LEU A 13 36.67 5.65 10.17
C LEU A 13 36.58 6.91 11.05
N GLY A 14 35.36 7.31 11.42
CA GLY A 14 35.14 8.47 12.28
C GLY A 14 35.87 8.35 13.63
N ARG A 15 35.82 7.19 14.26
CA ARG A 15 36.57 6.91 15.49
C ARG A 15 38.08 7.02 15.29
N THR A 16 38.60 6.49 14.18
CA THR A 16 40.03 6.53 13.87
C THR A 16 40.51 7.96 13.67
N VAL A 17 39.78 8.75 12.88
CA VAL A 17 40.06 10.17 12.65
C VAL A 17 39.96 10.97 13.97
N ALA A 18 38.96 10.69 14.80
CA ALA A 18 38.81 11.35 16.09
C ALA A 18 39.97 11.06 17.05
N ILE A 19 40.40 9.80 17.16
CA ILE A 19 41.56 9.41 17.97
C ILE A 19 42.83 10.05 17.43
N LEU A 20 43.05 10.01 16.12
CA LEU A 20 44.20 10.63 15.48
C LEU A 20 44.24 12.14 15.73
N SER A 21 43.10 12.82 15.54
CA SER A 21 42.98 14.25 15.85
C SER A 21 43.29 14.54 17.30
N GLY A 22 42.77 13.74 18.24
CA GLY A 22 43.06 13.88 19.66
C GLY A 22 44.54 13.71 20.00
N MET A 23 45.22 12.75 19.38
CA MET A 23 46.68 12.57 19.55
C MET A 23 47.47 13.76 18.98
N CYS A 24 47.13 14.23 17.79
CA CYS A 24 47.81 15.36 17.15
C CYS A 24 47.59 16.68 17.92
N THR A 25 46.36 16.96 18.34
CA THR A 25 46.04 18.13 19.17
C THR A 25 46.64 18.01 20.58
N GLY A 26 46.79 16.79 21.11
CA GLY A 26 47.49 16.54 22.36
C GLY A 26 49.00 16.84 22.30
N LEU A 27 49.63 16.66 21.14
CA LEU A 27 51.05 17.01 20.92
C LEU A 27 51.24 18.51 20.63
N ASN A 28 50.36 19.09 19.84
CA ASN A 28 50.39 20.51 19.47
C ASN A 28 48.95 21.06 19.51
N PRO A 29 48.61 21.90 20.51
CA PRO A 29 47.26 22.46 20.65
C PRO A 29 46.78 23.27 19.45
N ASP A 30 47.71 23.88 18.71
CA ASP A 30 47.42 24.72 17.54
C ASP A 30 47.34 23.90 16.24
N PHE A 31 47.61 22.59 16.29
CA PHE A 31 47.58 21.74 15.11
C PHE A 31 46.15 21.36 14.72
N ASN A 32 45.75 21.76 13.51
CA ASN A 32 44.47 21.42 12.92
C ASN A 32 44.63 20.28 11.90
N LEU A 33 44.13 19.09 12.27
CA LEU A 33 44.18 17.89 11.42
C LEU A 33 43.53 18.10 10.05
N PHE A 34 42.42 18.84 9.99
CA PHE A 34 41.69 19.08 8.73
C PHE A 34 42.49 19.93 7.75
N ILE A 35 43.25 20.91 8.24
CA ILE A 35 44.16 21.72 7.41
C ILE A 35 45.30 20.84 6.86
N GLY A 36 45.86 19.97 7.70
CA GLY A 36 46.92 19.04 7.28
C GLY A 36 46.45 17.98 6.27
N LEU A 37 45.18 17.57 6.35
CA LEU A 37 44.57 16.59 5.43
C LEU A 37 44.06 17.22 4.12
N ALA A 38 43.79 18.52 4.10
CA ALA A 38 43.30 19.24 2.93
C ALA A 38 44.06 18.95 1.61
N PRO A 39 45.42 18.96 1.57
CA PRO A 39 46.13 18.66 0.32
C PRO A 39 45.92 17.23 -0.16
N PHE A 40 45.82 16.26 0.76
CA PHE A 40 45.55 14.86 0.40
C PHE A 40 44.13 14.67 -0.14
N ALA A 41 43.15 15.34 0.49
CA ALA A 41 41.78 15.34 0.02
C ALA A 41 41.67 15.95 -1.39
N GLN A 42 42.40 17.03 -1.66
CA GLN A 42 42.44 17.63 -3.00
C GLN A 42 43.01 16.66 -4.04
N THR A 43 44.13 15.99 -3.75
CA THR A 43 44.72 15.01 -4.68
C THR A 43 43.77 13.86 -4.98
N LEU A 44 43.13 13.28 -3.95
CA LEU A 44 42.17 12.19 -4.12
C LEU A 44 40.96 12.62 -4.95
N LEU A 45 40.43 13.82 -4.67
CA LEU A 45 39.32 14.36 -5.45
C LEU A 45 39.72 14.56 -6.91
N THR A 46 40.88 15.14 -7.19
CA THR A 46 41.35 15.35 -8.57
C THR A 46 41.60 14.04 -9.34
N GLU A 47 42.02 12.99 -8.65
CA GLU A 47 42.29 11.68 -9.23
C GLU A 47 40.98 10.93 -9.56
N GLU A 48 39.97 11.03 -8.69
CA GLU A 48 38.65 10.41 -8.88
C GLU A 48 37.75 11.17 -9.87
N THR A 49 37.92 12.50 -10.00
CA THR A 49 37.03 13.37 -10.80
C THR A 49 37.50 13.64 -12.22
N GLY A 50 38.67 13.14 -12.61
CA GLY A 50 39.21 13.42 -13.95
C GLY A 50 39.45 14.92 -14.24
N GLY A 51 39.53 15.76 -13.20
CA GLY A 51 39.79 17.20 -13.33
C GLY A 51 38.62 18.13 -12.98
N GLU A 52 37.44 17.59 -12.63
CA GLU A 52 36.33 18.40 -12.12
C GLU A 52 36.55 18.70 -10.62
N GLY A 53 36.99 19.93 -10.31
CA GLY A 53 37.44 20.33 -8.98
C GLY A 53 36.41 20.23 -7.85
N LEU A 54 36.84 20.65 -6.66
CA LEU A 54 36.09 20.57 -5.39
C LEU A 54 34.69 21.24 -5.44
N ASP A 55 34.52 22.23 -6.32
CA ASP A 55 33.25 22.96 -6.54
C ASP A 55 32.14 22.07 -7.12
N PHE A 56 32.48 21.07 -7.94
CA PHE A 56 31.49 20.14 -8.51
C PHE A 56 30.85 19.29 -7.40
N TRP A 57 31.68 18.68 -6.55
CA TRP A 57 31.21 17.86 -5.42
C TRP A 57 30.49 18.67 -4.34
N LEU A 58 30.90 19.92 -4.11
CA LEU A 58 30.17 20.82 -3.21
C LEU A 58 28.75 21.08 -3.71
N ASN A 59 28.58 21.33 -5.02
CA ASN A 59 27.26 21.53 -5.61
C ASN A 59 26.41 20.24 -5.53
N GLU A 60 26.99 19.07 -5.82
CA GLU A 60 26.29 17.79 -5.72
C GLU A 60 25.83 17.51 -4.28
N ALA A 61 26.70 17.75 -3.28
CA ALA A 61 26.36 17.60 -1.87
C ALA A 61 25.23 18.54 -1.43
N VAL A 62 25.25 19.79 -1.91
CA VAL A 62 24.16 20.75 -1.66
C VAL A 62 22.86 20.30 -2.32
N GLU A 63 22.92 19.73 -3.53
CA GLU A 63 21.72 19.22 -4.22
C GLU A 63 21.13 18.00 -3.50
N ILE A 64 21.96 17.07 -3.05
CA ILE A 64 21.55 15.92 -2.22
C ILE A 64 20.95 16.42 -0.90
N GLY A 65 21.60 17.38 -0.23
CA GLY A 65 21.09 17.99 1.00
C GLY A 65 19.72 18.64 0.80
N ARG A 66 19.52 19.35 -0.33
CA ARG A 66 18.24 19.96 -0.68
C ARG A 66 17.15 18.92 -0.94
N LYS A 67 17.49 17.78 -1.59
CA LYS A 67 16.58 16.65 -1.79
C LYS A 67 16.19 16.00 -0.45
N LEU A 68 17.13 15.82 0.47
CA LEU A 68 16.88 15.28 1.81
C LEU A 68 16.02 16.21 2.66
N LEU A 69 16.22 17.52 2.59
CA LEU A 69 15.38 18.50 3.29
C LEU A 69 13.95 18.59 2.73
N ALA A 70 13.76 18.25 1.46
CA ALA A 70 12.44 18.19 0.84
C ALA A 70 11.67 16.88 1.12
N LEU A 71 12.34 15.83 1.61
CA LEU A 71 11.70 14.55 1.99
C LEU A 71 10.71 14.67 3.16
N PRO A 72 11.01 15.31 4.30
CA PRO A 72 10.06 15.39 5.41
C PRO A 72 8.74 16.04 4.99
N ALA A 73 8.77 17.10 4.21
CA ALA A 73 7.56 17.75 3.69
C ALA A 73 6.69 16.80 2.84
N ARG A 74 7.31 15.84 2.11
CA ARG A 74 6.58 14.81 1.36
C ARG A 74 5.98 13.76 2.29
N ILE A 75 6.70 13.37 3.34
CA ILE A 75 6.23 12.45 4.39
C ILE A 75 5.04 13.07 5.13
N ASP A 76 5.13 14.34 5.51
CA ASP A 76 4.05 15.09 6.16
C ASP A 76 2.81 15.17 5.26
N GLY A 77 3.00 15.36 3.95
CA GLY A 77 1.91 15.37 2.98
C GLY A 77 1.18 14.01 2.87
N VAL A 78 1.92 12.91 2.95
CA VAL A 78 1.36 11.55 2.96
C VAL A 78 0.70 11.26 4.30
N LEU A 79 1.34 11.61 5.42
CA LEU A 79 0.82 11.37 6.76
C LEU A 79 -0.46 12.17 7.03
N ASN A 80 -0.52 13.43 6.60
CA ASN A 80 -1.74 14.24 6.65
C ASN A 80 -2.87 13.64 5.79
N ARG A 81 -2.55 13.02 4.65
CA ARG A 81 -3.56 12.32 3.82
C ARG A 81 -4.06 11.04 4.50
N ILE A 82 -3.20 10.34 5.23
CA ILE A 82 -3.58 9.19 6.07
C ILE A 82 -4.49 9.67 7.20
N GLU A 83 -4.10 10.73 7.91
CA GLU A 83 -4.83 11.29 9.05
C GLU A 83 -6.22 11.83 8.67
N ARG A 84 -6.34 12.46 7.50
CA ARG A 84 -7.63 12.92 6.97
C ARG A 84 -8.54 11.80 6.46
N GLY A 85 -8.10 10.54 6.49
CA GLY A 85 -8.87 9.42 5.95
C GLY A 85 -9.06 9.47 4.42
N GLU A 86 -8.33 10.34 3.73
CA GLU A 86 -8.33 10.51 2.27
C GLU A 86 -7.45 9.47 1.57
N PHE A 87 -6.91 8.51 2.31
CA PHE A 87 -6.60 7.22 1.70
C PHE A 87 -7.92 6.58 1.28
N THR A 88 -8.40 7.00 0.11
CA THR A 88 -9.16 6.13 -0.79
C THR A 88 -8.22 4.98 -1.08
N MET A 89 -8.17 4.03 -0.14
CA MET A 89 -7.58 2.74 -0.35
C MET A 89 -8.29 2.28 -1.62
N ILE A 90 -7.61 2.36 -2.76
CA ILE A 90 -7.88 1.47 -3.88
C ILE A 90 -7.43 0.11 -3.33
N SER A 91 -8.16 -0.37 -2.31
CA SER A 91 -8.25 -1.73 -1.91
C SER A 91 -8.83 -2.34 -3.17
N LYS A 92 -7.95 -2.78 -4.07
CA LYS A 92 -8.27 -3.92 -4.92
C LYS A 92 -8.77 -4.92 -3.89
N PRO A 93 -10.09 -5.15 -3.78
CA PRO A 93 -10.61 -5.95 -2.70
C PRO A 93 -9.83 -7.25 -2.75
N SER A 94 -9.20 -7.61 -1.63
CA SER A 94 -8.51 -8.88 -1.54
C SER A 94 -9.51 -9.95 -2.02
N PRO A 95 -9.07 -10.96 -2.79
CA PRO A 95 -9.97 -11.98 -3.34
C PRO A 95 -10.89 -12.59 -2.26
N GLU A 96 -10.46 -12.58 -0.99
CA GLU A 96 -11.22 -13.01 0.19
C GLU A 96 -12.42 -12.11 0.53
N GLN A 97 -12.31 -10.77 0.42
CA GLN A 97 -13.42 -9.85 0.71
C GLN A 97 -14.51 -9.88 -0.38
N LYS A 98 -14.12 -10.15 -1.64
CA LYS A 98 -15.08 -10.42 -2.72
C LYS A 98 -15.87 -11.71 -2.48
N GLN A 99 -15.26 -12.74 -1.91
CA GLN A 99 -15.97 -13.99 -1.61
C GLN A 99 -17.01 -13.83 -0.50
N GLN A 100 -16.70 -13.11 0.59
CA GLN A 100 -17.66 -12.93 1.68
C GLN A 100 -18.93 -12.17 1.25
N THR A 101 -18.78 -11.14 0.41
CA THR A 101 -19.92 -10.39 -0.11
C THR A 101 -20.78 -11.20 -1.10
N GLN A 102 -20.16 -12.09 -1.89
CA GLN A 102 -20.87 -12.99 -2.80
C GLN A 102 -21.65 -14.09 -2.06
N LEU A 103 -21.14 -14.60 -0.93
CA LEU A 103 -21.83 -15.61 -0.13
C LEU A 103 -23.13 -15.05 0.48
N ILE A 104 -23.09 -13.81 0.98
CA ILE A 104 -24.28 -13.16 1.58
C ILE A 104 -25.33 -12.85 0.51
N THR A 105 -24.91 -12.32 -0.64
CA THR A 105 -25.82 -11.99 -1.74
C THR A 105 -26.51 -13.23 -2.31
N SER A 106 -25.77 -14.34 -2.42
CA SER A 106 -26.32 -15.62 -2.91
C SER A 106 -27.33 -16.22 -1.94
N ALA A 107 -27.12 -16.07 -0.62
CA ALA A 107 -28.10 -16.51 0.37
C ALA A 107 -29.40 -15.69 0.31
N LEU A 108 -29.29 -14.37 0.09
CA LEU A 108 -30.44 -13.47 0.01
C LEU A 108 -31.31 -13.77 -1.22
N ASN A 109 -30.69 -13.94 -2.39
CA ASN A 109 -31.40 -14.31 -3.61
C ASN A 109 -32.09 -15.67 -3.48
N ARG A 110 -31.50 -16.62 -2.75
CA ARG A 110 -32.11 -17.94 -2.49
C ARG A 110 -33.36 -17.83 -1.63
N LEU A 111 -33.34 -16.97 -0.61
CA LEU A 111 -34.50 -16.72 0.25
C LEU A 111 -35.63 -16.05 -0.54
N THR A 112 -35.33 -15.00 -1.30
CA THR A 112 -36.33 -14.30 -2.10
C THR A 112 -36.98 -15.22 -3.14
N GLY A 113 -36.19 -16.02 -3.87
CA GLY A 113 -36.72 -16.99 -4.83
C GLY A 113 -37.59 -18.07 -4.17
N GLY A 114 -37.16 -18.60 -3.02
CA GLY A 114 -37.95 -19.58 -2.25
C GLY A 114 -39.29 -19.03 -1.77
N VAL A 115 -39.33 -17.77 -1.32
CA VAL A 115 -40.56 -17.09 -0.90
C VAL A 115 -41.52 -16.90 -2.09
N ILE A 116 -41.03 -16.51 -3.26
CA ILE A 116 -41.86 -16.33 -4.47
C ILE A 116 -42.48 -17.67 -4.91
N VAL A 117 -41.70 -18.75 -4.93
CA VAL A 117 -42.20 -20.08 -5.31
C VAL A 117 -43.23 -20.58 -4.29
N ALA A 118 -42.98 -20.42 -2.99
CA ALA A 118 -43.95 -20.78 -1.95
C ALA A 118 -45.26 -20.01 -2.10
N ALA A 119 -45.19 -18.69 -2.35
CA ALA A 119 -46.36 -17.85 -2.58
C ALA A 119 -47.13 -18.27 -3.85
N LEU A 120 -46.43 -18.60 -4.95
CA LEU A 120 -47.04 -19.09 -6.19
C LEU A 120 -47.73 -20.44 -6.03
N ILE A 121 -47.13 -21.37 -5.26
CA ILE A 121 -47.75 -22.66 -4.96
C ILE A 121 -49.02 -22.44 -4.14
N VAL A 122 -48.96 -21.64 -3.08
CA VAL A 122 -50.15 -21.33 -2.25
C VAL A 122 -51.23 -20.67 -3.09
N ALA A 123 -50.89 -19.67 -3.90
CA ALA A 123 -51.83 -19.01 -4.81
C ALA A 123 -52.45 -20.00 -5.81
N GLY A 124 -51.63 -20.83 -6.46
CA GLY A 124 -52.08 -21.87 -7.38
C GLY A 124 -53.00 -22.90 -6.72
N THR A 125 -52.68 -23.36 -5.50
CA THR A 125 -53.53 -24.27 -4.73
C THR A 125 -54.87 -23.62 -4.37
N THR A 126 -54.88 -22.36 -3.90
CA THR A 126 -56.13 -21.66 -3.58
C THR A 126 -57.02 -21.45 -4.81
N LEU A 127 -56.42 -21.27 -5.99
CA LEU A 127 -57.15 -21.05 -7.24
C LEU A 127 -57.78 -22.34 -7.79
N VAL A 128 -57.10 -23.48 -7.63
CA VAL A 128 -57.64 -24.81 -7.96
C VAL A 128 -58.81 -25.17 -7.04
N VAL A 129 -58.69 -24.87 -5.74
CA VAL A 129 -59.76 -25.15 -4.75
C VAL A 129 -61.01 -24.31 -5.01
N ASN A 130 -60.87 -23.11 -5.60
CA ASN A 130 -62.00 -22.25 -5.99
C ASN A 130 -62.72 -22.67 -7.29
N GLY A 131 -62.41 -23.83 -7.86
CA GLY A 131 -63.19 -24.43 -8.96
C GLY A 131 -62.86 -23.92 -10.37
N ASN A 132 -61.86 -23.05 -10.54
CA ASN A 132 -61.37 -22.60 -11.84
C ASN A 132 -60.16 -23.45 -12.29
N TRP A 133 -60.44 -24.64 -12.81
CA TRP A 133 -59.43 -25.62 -13.24
C TRP A 133 -58.43 -25.06 -14.27
N GLU A 134 -58.88 -24.22 -15.20
CA GLU A 134 -58.03 -23.66 -16.25
C GLU A 134 -56.99 -22.65 -15.72
N LEU A 135 -57.37 -21.80 -14.78
CA LEU A 135 -56.46 -20.84 -14.16
C LEU A 135 -55.51 -21.51 -13.16
N GLY A 136 -55.97 -22.59 -12.52
CA GLY A 136 -55.16 -23.40 -11.61
C GLY A 136 -53.99 -24.08 -12.31
N ILE A 137 -54.22 -24.74 -13.45
CA ILE A 137 -53.15 -25.36 -14.25
C ILE A 137 -52.17 -24.28 -14.75
N GLY A 138 -52.67 -23.10 -15.15
CA GLY A 138 -51.82 -21.97 -15.51
C GLY A 138 -50.90 -21.52 -14.37
N GLY A 139 -51.43 -21.42 -13.14
CA GLY A 139 -50.65 -21.07 -11.96
C GLY A 139 -49.56 -22.08 -11.63
N TRP A 140 -49.86 -23.38 -11.73
CA TRP A 140 -48.87 -24.44 -11.52
C TRP A 140 -47.81 -24.49 -12.63
N GLY A 141 -48.19 -24.19 -13.87
CA GLY A 141 -47.26 -24.07 -15.00
C GLY A 141 -46.27 -22.92 -14.82
N VAL A 142 -46.75 -21.74 -14.40
CA VAL A 142 -45.89 -20.59 -14.10
C VAL A 142 -44.96 -20.90 -12.92
N ALA A 143 -45.46 -21.57 -11.88
CA ALA A 143 -44.63 -21.99 -10.75
C ALA A 143 -43.50 -22.94 -11.17
N LEU A 144 -43.79 -23.91 -12.05
CA LEU A 144 -42.79 -24.83 -12.60
C LEU A 144 -41.74 -24.10 -13.46
N ILE A 145 -42.16 -23.16 -14.29
CA ILE A 145 -41.25 -22.36 -15.13
C ILE A 145 -40.30 -21.53 -14.26
N VAL A 146 -40.82 -20.88 -13.21
CA VAL A 146 -40.01 -20.11 -12.27
C VAL A 146 -39.02 -21.02 -11.52
N LEU A 147 -39.44 -22.22 -11.13
CA LEU A 147 -38.58 -23.20 -10.44
C LEU A 147 -37.45 -23.69 -11.36
N VAL A 148 -37.76 -24.01 -12.61
CA VAL A 148 -36.76 -24.43 -13.61
C VAL A 148 -35.79 -23.29 -13.92
N TRP A 149 -36.28 -22.06 -14.07
CA TRP A 149 -35.44 -20.88 -14.30
C TRP A 149 -34.49 -20.61 -13.11
N MET A 150 -34.99 -20.76 -11.87
CA MET A 150 -34.18 -20.66 -10.65
C MET A 150 -33.12 -21.78 -10.56
N MET A 151 -33.42 -22.98 -11.06
CA MET A 151 -32.46 -24.09 -11.11
C MET A 151 -31.39 -23.91 -12.18
N ILE A 152 -31.70 -23.24 -13.31
CA ILE A 152 -30.74 -22.96 -14.38
C ILE A 152 -29.73 -21.88 -13.96
N GLN A 153 -30.13 -20.88 -13.19
CA GLN A 153 -29.21 -19.88 -12.62
C GLN A 153 -28.22 -20.45 -11.58
N ARG A 154 -28.33 -21.75 -11.26
CA ARG A 154 -27.44 -22.48 -10.34
C ARG A 154 -26.10 -22.90 -10.99
N LYS A 155 -25.97 -22.82 -12.33
CA LYS A 155 -24.73 -23.13 -13.08
C LYS A 155 -24.08 -21.85 -13.59
#